data_AF-A0A1A8H8K1-F1
#
_entry.id   AF-A0A1A8H8K1-F1
#
_cell.length_a   1.000
_cell.length_b   1.000
_cell.length_c   1.000
_cell.angle_alpha   90.00
_cell.angle_beta   90.00
_cell.angle_gamma   90.00
#
_symmetry.space_group_name_H-M   'P 1'
#
loop_
_entity.id
_entity.type
_entity.pdbx_description
1 polymer ?
#
loop_
_entity_poly.entity_id
_entity_poly.type
_entity_poly.pdbx_seq_one_letter_code
_entity_poly.pdbx_strand_id
1 'polypeptide(L)'
;CNEHCAAGCTGPRPTDCLACRDFQDDGVCKDSCPGLMRYDPNLHQLVSNPHGKYNFGATCVKSCPHNYVVTDHGACVRTCSGNTYEVDE
;
A
#
# COMPACT_ATOMS: atom_id res chain seq x y z
N CYS A 1 10.25 -3.76 -20.30
CA CYS A 1 9.83 -3.99 -18.90
C CYS A 1 8.46 -3.37 -18.69
N ASN A 2 7.74 -3.82 -17.67
CA ASN A 2 6.53 -3.12 -17.24
C ASN A 2 6.89 -1.71 -16.73
N GLU A 3 5.94 -0.77 -16.82
CA GLU A 3 6.14 0.63 -16.42
C GLU A 3 6.39 0.81 -14.92
N HIS A 4 5.94 -0.12 -14.07
CA HIS A 4 6.16 -0.10 -12.62
C HIS A 4 7.48 -0.75 -12.20
N CYS A 5 8.30 -1.25 -13.14
CA CYS A 5 9.61 -1.81 -12.84
C CYS A 5 10.67 -0.71 -12.65
N ALA A 6 11.57 -0.92 -11.71
CA ALA A 6 12.81 -0.18 -11.51
C ALA A 6 14.02 -1.13 -11.65
N ALA A 7 15.19 -0.57 -11.99
CA ALA A 7 16.48 -1.26 -12.16
C ALA A 7 16.56 -2.36 -13.25
N GLY A 8 15.43 -2.78 -13.84
CA GLY A 8 15.37 -3.75 -14.93
C GLY A 8 14.24 -4.77 -14.74
N CYS A 9 14.13 -5.70 -15.68
CA CYS A 9 13.16 -6.79 -15.61
C CYS A 9 13.70 -8.06 -16.29
N THR A 10 13.19 -9.21 -15.87
CA THR A 10 13.40 -10.52 -16.49
C THR A 10 12.29 -10.87 -17.50
N GLY A 11 11.22 -10.08 -17.56
CA GLY A 11 10.08 -10.29 -18.45
C GLY A 11 9.19 -9.05 -18.61
N PRO A 12 8.12 -9.12 -19.42
CA PRO A 12 7.24 -7.99 -19.68
C PRO A 12 6.20 -7.74 -18.57
N ARG A 13 5.99 -8.69 -17.66
CA ARG A 13 4.96 -8.58 -16.63
C ARG A 13 5.45 -7.74 -15.44
N PRO A 14 4.54 -7.09 -14.68
CA PRO A 14 4.88 -6.38 -13.45
C PRO A 14 5.38 -7.30 -12.32
N THR A 15 5.28 -8.63 -12.49
CA THR A 15 5.86 -9.64 -11.60
C THR A 15 7.32 -9.93 -11.88
N ASP A 16 7.80 -9.53 -13.07
CA ASP A 16 9.13 -9.91 -13.57
C ASP A 16 10.13 -8.76 -13.36
N CYS A 17 9.79 -7.80 -12.50
CA CYS A 17 10.64 -6.66 -12.20
C CYS A 17 11.76 -7.05 -11.23
N LEU A 18 12.97 -6.50 -11.42
CA LEU A 18 14.07 -6.69 -10.47
C LEU A 18 13.87 -5.86 -9.19
N ALA A 19 13.25 -4.68 -9.33
CA ALA A 19 12.77 -3.86 -8.24
C ALA A 19 11.47 -3.17 -8.67
N CYS A 20 10.61 -2.81 -7.72
CA CYS A 20 9.44 -1.97 -8.00
C CYS A 20 9.82 -0.51 -7.91
N ARG A 21 9.30 0.31 -8.84
CA ARG A 21 9.48 1.75 -8.83
C ARG A 21 8.77 2.41 -7.65
N ASP A 22 7.54 1.97 -7.40
CA ASP A 22 6.64 2.58 -6.43
C ASP A 22 6.34 1.61 -5.27
N PHE A 23 5.42 0.65 -5.47
CA PHE A 23 5.06 -0.32 -4.44
C PHE A 23 5.09 -1.77 -4.94
N GLN A 24 5.49 -2.68 -4.05
CA GLN A 24 5.42 -4.12 -4.25
C GLN A 24 4.26 -4.72 -3.48
N ASP A 25 3.34 -5.36 -4.20
CA ASP A 25 2.15 -6.02 -3.66
C ASP A 25 2.17 -7.51 -4.00
N ASP A 26 2.50 -8.37 -3.03
CA ASP A 26 2.64 -9.83 -3.19
C ASP A 26 3.49 -10.25 -4.43
N GLY A 27 4.56 -9.50 -4.71
CA GLY A 27 5.45 -9.75 -5.84
C GLY A 27 5.01 -9.10 -7.16
N VAL A 28 3.95 -8.29 -7.15
CA VAL A 28 3.51 -7.48 -8.29
C VAL A 28 3.86 -6.02 -8.04
N CYS A 29 4.61 -5.40 -8.95
CA CYS A 29 4.83 -3.95 -8.88
C CYS A 29 3.60 -3.16 -9.31
N LYS A 30 3.21 -2.18 -8.51
CA LYS A 30 2.04 -1.32 -8.72
C LYS A 30 2.37 0.12 -8.33
N ASP A 31 1.63 1.07 -8.88
CA ASP A 31 1.77 2.50 -8.52
C ASP A 31 1.28 2.81 -7.10
N SER A 32 0.35 2.03 -6.57
CA SER A 32 -0.21 2.23 -5.23
C SER A 32 -0.74 0.94 -4.62
N CYS A 33 -0.74 0.88 -3.28
CA CYS A 33 -1.38 -0.20 -2.56
C CYS A 33 -2.91 -0.10 -2.66
N PRO A 34 -3.63 -1.24 -2.66
CA PRO A 34 -5.09 -1.24 -2.65
C PRO A 34 -5.59 -0.52 -1.40
N GLY A 35 -6.35 0.56 -1.61
CA GLY A 35 -6.91 1.36 -0.52
C GLY A 35 -7.80 0.53 0.41
N LEU A 36 -7.79 0.89 1.70
CA LEU A 36 -8.57 0.23 2.75
C LEU A 36 -10.08 0.39 2.56
N MET A 37 -10.48 1.48 1.91
CA MET A 37 -11.86 1.79 1.60
C MET A 37 -12.04 1.87 0.08
N ARG A 38 -13.14 1.31 -0.42
CA ARG A 38 -13.53 1.37 -1.83
C ARG A 38 -14.93 1.96 -1.93
N TYR A 39 -15.17 2.81 -2.91
CA TYR A 39 -16.52 3.30 -3.18
C TYR A 39 -17.38 2.17 -3.74
N ASP A 40 -18.51 1.88 -3.09
CA ASP A 40 -19.55 0.99 -3.61
C ASP A 40 -20.64 1.83 -4.32
N PRO A 41 -20.74 1.75 -5.66
CA PRO A 41 -21.72 2.53 -6.41
C PRO A 41 -23.18 2.11 -6.14
N ASN A 42 -23.44 0.91 -5.59
CA ASN A 42 -24.80 0.50 -5.27
C ASN A 42 -25.29 1.17 -3.98
N LEU A 43 -24.43 1.19 -2.96
CA LEU A 43 -24.74 1.79 -1.65
C LEU A 43 -24.42 3.28 -1.57
N HIS A 44 -23.69 3.82 -2.56
CA HIS A 44 -23.18 5.19 -2.60
C HIS A 44 -22.33 5.53 -1.37
N GLN A 45 -21.56 4.56 -0.88
CA GLN A 45 -20.77 4.66 0.35
C GLN A 45 -19.35 4.13 0.16
N LEU A 46 -18.42 4.63 0.96
CA LEU A 46 -17.10 4.02 1.13
C LEU A 46 -17.26 2.78 2.01
N VAL A 47 -17.06 1.61 1.41
CA VAL A 47 -17.08 0.32 2.10
C VAL A 47 -15.65 -0.18 2.30
N SER A 48 -15.44 -0.99 3.34
CA SER A 48 -14.15 -1.62 3.57
C SER A 48 -13.79 -2.54 2.39
N ASN A 49 -12.57 -2.39 1.89
CA ASN A 49 -12.03 -3.22 0.83
C ASN A 49 -11.42 -4.49 1.44
N PRO A 50 -11.93 -5.70 1.12
CA PRO A 50 -11.35 -6.95 1.61
C PRO A 50 -9.91 -7.19 1.12
N HIS A 51 -9.49 -6.50 0.07
CA HIS A 51 -8.12 -6.51 -0.45
C HIS A 51 -7.31 -5.30 0.01
N GLY A 52 -7.82 -4.50 0.94
CA GLY A 52 -7.13 -3.33 1.48
C GLY A 52 -5.80 -3.71 2.12
N LYS A 53 -4.76 -2.95 1.81
CA LYS A 53 -3.42 -3.12 2.38
C LYS A 53 -2.85 -1.77 2.80
N TYR A 54 -2.02 -1.81 3.83
CA TYR A 54 -1.28 -0.66 4.30
C TYR A 54 0.00 -0.48 3.50
N ASN A 55 0.37 0.76 3.25
CA ASN A 55 1.67 1.09 2.69
C ASN A 55 2.73 1.02 3.81
N PHE A 56 3.80 0.29 3.54
CA PHE A 56 4.97 0.16 4.41
C PHE A 56 6.22 0.36 3.56
N GLY A 57 6.74 1.59 3.55
CA GLY A 57 7.83 1.97 2.66
C GLY A 57 7.42 1.76 1.20
N ALA A 58 8.13 0.88 0.48
CA ALA A 58 7.84 0.50 -0.90
C ALA A 58 7.08 -0.83 -1.03
N THR A 59 6.39 -1.28 0.02
CA THR A 59 5.67 -2.57 0.04
C THR A 59 4.25 -2.42 0.58
N CYS A 60 3.35 -3.30 0.13
CA CYS A 60 1.97 -3.36 0.61
C CYS A 60 1.78 -4.52 1.58
N VAL A 61 1.41 -4.22 2.83
CA VAL A 61 1.25 -5.21 3.91
C VAL A 61 -0.18 -5.25 4.43
N LYS A 62 -0.64 -6.43 4.89
CA LYS A 62 -1.99 -6.57 5.45
C LYS A 62 -2.14 -5.97 6.85
N SER A 63 -1.05 -5.96 7.62
CA SER A 63 -0.99 -5.37 8.95
C SER A 63 0.36 -4.67 9.12
N CYS A 64 0.36 -3.52 9.78
CA CYS A 64 1.60 -2.83 10.10
C CYS A 64 2.42 -3.66 11.10
N PRO A 65 3.75 -3.73 10.95
CA PRO A 65 4.62 -4.40 11.92
C PRO A 65 4.62 -3.64 13.26
N HIS A 66 5.07 -4.32 14.33
CA HIS A 66 5.15 -3.72 15.67
C HIS A 66 5.96 -2.41 15.67
N ASN A 67 5.52 -1.45 16.51
CA ASN A 67 6.06 -0.08 16.63
C ASN A 67 5.81 0.84 15.42
N TYR A 68 4.81 0.53 14.61
CA TYR A 68 4.33 1.43 13.55
C TYR A 68 2.89 1.84 13.84
N VAL A 69 2.62 3.13 13.66
CA VAL A 69 1.31 3.74 13.80
C VAL A 69 0.62 3.72 12.43
N VAL A 70 -0.65 3.34 12.42
CA VAL A 70 -1.50 3.38 11.24
C VAL A 70 -2.06 4.79 11.08
N THR A 71 -1.92 5.38 9.89
CA THR A 71 -2.58 6.65 9.55
C THR A 71 -3.92 6.41 8.85
N ASP A 72 -4.80 7.42 8.87
CA ASP A 72 -6.08 7.41 8.13
C ASP A 72 -5.92 7.15 6.62
N HIS A 73 -4.75 7.50 6.06
CA HIS A 73 -4.42 7.25 4.66
C HIS A 73 -3.91 5.83 4.39
N GLY A 74 -3.98 4.94 5.37
CA GLY A 74 -3.53 3.55 5.24
C GLY A 74 -2.02 3.41 5.14
N ALA A 75 -1.27 4.29 5.81
CA ALA A 75 0.19 4.22 5.89
C ALA A 75 0.68 3.74 7.25
N CYS A 76 1.72 2.90 7.25
CA CYS A 76 2.46 2.52 8.44
C CYS A 76 3.62 3.50 8.66
N VAL A 77 3.52 4.39 9.64
CA VAL A 77 4.55 5.40 9.94
C VAL A 77 5.16 5.17 11.33
N ARG A 78 6.42 5.55 11.52
CA ARG A 78 7.09 5.48 12.83
C ARG A 78 6.75 6.66 13.74
N THR A 79 6.29 7.76 13.16
CA THR A 79 6.00 8.99 13.88
C THR A 79 4.81 9.63 13.20
N CYS A 80 3.86 10.09 14.01
CA CYS A 80 2.71 10.86 13.56
C CYS A 80 3.14 12.14 12.85
N SER A 81 2.26 12.66 11.98
CA SER A 81 2.46 13.99 11.41
C SER A 81 2.44 15.03 12.55
N GLY A 82 3.05 16.21 12.36
CA GLY A 82 3.24 17.19 13.44
C GLY A 82 1.95 17.67 14.12
N ASN A 83 0.78 17.42 13.52
CA ASN A 83 -0.53 17.78 14.05
C ASN A 83 -1.37 16.57 14.51
N THR A 84 -0.82 15.36 14.47
CA THR A 84 -1.53 14.14 14.89
C THR A 84 -0.81 13.50 16.08
N TYR A 85 -1.57 12.80 16.93
CA TYR A 85 -1.04 12.06 18.07
C TYR A 85 -1.44 10.60 17.95
N GLU A 86 -0.60 9.72 18.49
CA GLU A 86 -0.90 8.30 18.57
C GLU A 86 -2.02 8.06 19.58
N VAL A 87 -3.02 7.28 19.18
CA VAL A 87 -4.10 6.82 20.03
C VAL A 87 -3.94 5.32 20.22
N ASP A 88 -3.89 4.88 21.48
CA ASP A 88 -3.93 3.45 21.82
C ASP A 88 -5.38 2.96 21.67
N GLU A 89 -5.56 1.76 21.12
CA GLU A 89 -6.86 1.18 20.77
C GLU A 89 -7.55 0.51 21.98
#